data_AF-X1BPB1-F1
#
_entry.id   AF-X1BPB1-F1
#
_cell.length_a   1.000
_cell.length_b   1.000
_cell.length_c   1.000
_cell.angle_alpha   90.00
_cell.angle_beta   90.00
_cell.angle_gamma   90.00
#
_symmetry.space_group_name_H-M   'P 1'
#
loop_
_entity.id
_entity.type
_entity.pdbx_description
1 polymer ?
#
loop_
_entity_poly.entity_id
_entity_poly.type
_entity_poly.pdbx_seq_one_letter_code
_entity_poly.pdbx_strand_id
1 'polypeptide(L)' 'DSPRALPPEEIEKAIVKFCGKKEILIEEKVENAILCAQDLACYDDLICTTGSVYLAGEILKYHRRKEKVCA' A
#
# COMPACT_ATOMS: atom_id res chain seq x y z
N ASP A 1 -4.93 -11.37 0.00
CA ASP A 1 -4.58 -11.80 1.37
C ASP A 1 -3.63 -12.96 1.40
N SER A 2 -2.49 -12.76 2.08
CA SER A 2 -1.55 -13.83 2.38
C SER A 2 -1.77 -14.28 3.83
N PRO A 3 -1.87 -15.59 4.13
CA PRO A 3 -2.01 -16.07 5.51
C PRO A 3 -0.80 -15.76 6.40
N ARG A 4 0.29 -15.26 5.82
CA ARG A 4 1.51 -14.83 6.51
C ARG A 4 1.62 -13.31 6.64
N ALA A 5 0.67 -12.55 6.08
CA ALA A 5 0.69 -11.10 6.17
C ALA A 5 0.39 -10.68 7.62
N LEU A 6 1.17 -9.73 8.11
CA LEU A 6 0.89 -9.11 9.39
C LEU A 6 -0.35 -8.20 9.25
N PRO A 7 -1.28 -8.18 10.22
CA PRO A 7 -2.41 -7.26 10.18
C PRO A 7 -1.96 -5.79 10.12
N PRO A 8 -2.68 -4.91 9.41
CA PRO A 8 -2.31 -3.49 9.28
C PRO A 8 -2.12 -2.78 10.62
N GLU A 9 -2.90 -3.11 11.64
CA GLU A 9 -2.84 -2.50 12.97
C GLU A 9 -1.54 -2.86 13.71
N GLU A 10 -1.01 -4.06 13.48
CA GLU A 10 0.28 -4.49 14.03
C GLU A 10 1.45 -3.80 13.30
N ILE A 11 1.29 -3.51 12.00
CA ILE A 11 2.25 -2.69 11.23
C ILE A 11 2.26 -1.26 11.77
N GLU A 12 1.09 -0.66 12.02
CA GLU A 12 0.96 0.67 12.62
C GLU A 12 1.70 0.76 13.96
N LYS A 13 1.47 -0.21 14.86
CA LYS A 13 2.17 -0.27 16.16
C LYS A 13 3.69 -0.29 16.00
N ALA A 14 4.20 -1.06 15.02
CA ALA A 14 5.63 -1.11 14.74
C ALA A 14 6.15 0.25 14.22
N ILE A 15 5.43 0.89 13.29
CA ILE A 15 5.81 2.22 12.77
C ILE A 15 5.84 3.25 13.89
N VAL A 16 4.79 3.32 14.72
CA VAL A 16 4.73 4.27 15.85
C VAL A 16 5.88 4.05 16.83
N LYS A 17 6.23 2.79 17.09
CA LYS A 17 7.35 2.43 17.99
C LYS A 17 8.71 2.91 17.47
N PHE A 18 9.00 2.75 16.18
CA PHE A 18 10.32 3.03 15.62
C PHE A 18 10.47 4.43 15.00
N CYS A 19 9.38 5.00 14.51
CA CYS A 19 9.37 6.26 13.75
C CYS A 19 8.64 7.41 14.48
N GLY A 20 8.08 7.13 15.67
CA GLY A 20 7.22 8.07 16.40
C GLY A 20 5.80 8.13 15.83
N LYS A 21 4.93 8.88 16.50
CA LYS A 21 3.55 9.07 16.05
C LYS A 21 3.55 9.94 14.79
N LYS A 22 3.08 9.37 13.69
CA LYS A 22 2.82 10.05 12.42
C LYS A 22 1.35 9.87 12.06
N GLU A 23 0.88 10.64 11.09
CA GLU A 23 -0.39 10.36 10.44
C GLU A 23 -0.24 9.07 9.62
N ILE A 24 -0.95 8.03 10.04
CA ILE A 24 -0.94 6.70 9.40
C ILE A 24 -2.37 6.43 8.96
N LEU A 25 -2.55 6.13 7.67
CA LEU A 25 -3.84 5.74 7.11
C LEU A 25 -3.81 4.24 6.88
N ILE A 26 -4.85 3.56 7.37
CA ILE A 26 -5.01 2.11 7.29
C ILE A 26 -6.09 1.80 6.27
N GLU A 27 -5.77 0.94 5.31
CA GLU A 27 -6.71 0.43 4.32
C GLU A 27 -6.68 -1.10 4.35
N GLU A 28 -7.85 -1.72 4.33
CA GLU A 28 -7.98 -3.19 4.40
C GLU A 28 -7.56 -3.88 3.11
N LYS A 29 -7.70 -3.19 1.97
CA LYS A 29 -7.41 -3.73 0.64
C LYS A 29 -6.25 -3.00 0.00
N VAL A 30 -5.40 -3.75 -0.69
CA VAL A 30 -4.27 -3.22 -1.46
C VAL A 30 -4.76 -2.19 -2.48
N GLU A 31 -5.87 -2.44 -3.18
CA GLU A 31 -6.41 -1.50 -4.16
C GLU A 31 -6.81 -0.16 -3.54
N ASN A 32 -7.42 -0.16 -2.35
CA ASN A 32 -7.80 1.06 -1.67
C ASN A 32 -6.57 1.83 -1.18
N ALA A 33 -5.57 1.11 -0.66
CA ALA A 33 -4.30 1.71 -0.24
C ALA A 33 -3.58 2.43 -1.39
N ILE A 34 -3.62 1.85 -2.61
CA ILE A 34 -3.06 2.49 -3.81
C ILE A 34 -3.82 3.78 -4.13
N LEU A 35 -5.15 3.73 -4.17
CA LEU A 35 -5.99 4.89 -4.51
C LEU A 35 -5.81 6.01 -3.47
N CYS A 36 -5.83 5.67 -2.18
CA CYS A 36 -5.57 6.60 -1.09
C CYS A 36 -4.19 7.27 -1.24
N ALA A 37 -3.14 6.50 -1.53
CA ALA A 37 -1.81 7.05 -1.76
C ALA A 37 -1.75 7.95 -3.00
N GLN A 38 -2.48 7.61 -4.07
CA GLN A 38 -2.57 8.42 -5.28
C GLN A 38 -3.32 9.73 -5.07
N ASP A 39 -4.38 9.72 -4.28
CA ASP A 39 -5.18 10.91 -3.97
C ASP A 39 -4.41 11.91 -3.08
N LEU A 40 -3.43 11.42 -2.30
CA LEU A 40 -2.57 12.23 -1.44
C LEU A 40 -1.30 12.74 -2.13
N ALA A 41 -0.82 12.03 -3.15
CA ALA A 41 0.44 12.35 -3.81
C ALA A 41 0.29 13.53 -4.78
N CYS A 42 1.27 14.43 -4.76
CA CYS A 42 1.46 15.46 -5.77
C CYS A 42 2.34 14.94 -6.93
N TYR A 43 2.42 15.70 -8.01
CA TYR A 43 3.15 15.31 -9.23
C TYR A 43 4.63 14.92 -8.98
N ASP A 44 5.29 15.61 -8.05
CA ASP A 44 6.70 15.38 -7.72
C ASP A 44 6.92 14.33 -6.61
N ASP A 45 5.85 13.78 -6.04
CA ASP A 45 5.95 12.80 -4.96
C ASP A 45 6.24 11.39 -5.50
N LEU A 46 6.91 10.59 -4.67
CA LEU A 46 7.16 9.18 -4.94
C LEU A 46 6.26 8.30 -4.07
N ILE A 47 5.39 7.52 -4.70
CA ILE A 47 4.67 6.43 -4.04
C ILE A 47 5.55 5.18 -4.04
N CYS A 48 5.97 4.73 -2.86
CA CYS A 48 6.77 3.52 -2.69
C CYS A 48 5.92 2.38 -2.11
N THR A 49 5.86 1.25 -2.83
CA THR A 49 5.24 0.01 -2.33
C THR A 49 6.35 -0.97 -1.93
N THR A 50 6.36 -1.42 -0.67
CA THR A 50 7.46 -2.22 -0.12
C THR A 50 7.02 -3.13 1.03
N GLY A 51 7.94 -3.94 1.55
CA GLY A 51 7.74 -4.80 2.71
C GLY A 51 7.45 -6.27 2.38
N SER A 52 7.07 -6.60 1.14
CA SER A 52 6.81 -7.98 0.74
C SER A 52 6.84 -8.21 -0.77
N VAL A 53 7.39 -9.35 -1.19
CA VAL A 53 7.31 -9.82 -2.59
C VAL A 53 5.86 -10.13 -3.00
N TYR A 54 5.05 -10.61 -2.06
CA TYR A 54 3.61 -10.85 -2.31
C TYR A 54 2.91 -9.54 -2.63
N LEU A 55 3.16 -8.49 -1.83
CA LEU A 55 2.60 -7.16 -2.08
C LEU A 55 3.03 -6.63 -3.46
N ALA A 56 4.32 -6.69 -3.77
CA ALA A 56 4.83 -6.26 -5.08
C ALA A 56 4.13 -6.98 -6.24
N GLY A 57 3.87 -8.29 -6.11
CA GLY A 57 3.11 -9.06 -7.09
C GLY A 57 1.66 -8.60 -7.25
N GLU A 58 0.96 -8.31 -6.15
CA GLU A 58 -0.42 -7.82 -6.18
C GLU A 58 -0.51 -6.42 -6.82
N ILE A 59 0.45 -5.53 -6.53
CA ILE A 59 0.55 -4.21 -7.18
C ILE A 59 0.77 -4.35 -8.69
N LEU A 60 1.69 -5.20 -9.13
CA LEU A 60 1.91 -5.46 -10.55
C LEU A 60 0.66 -6.00 -11.25
N LYS A 61 -0.08 -6.89 -10.58
CA LYS A 61 -1.34 -7.44 -11.10
C LYS A 61 -2.43 -6.37 -11.19
N TYR A 62 -2.51 -5.47 -10.20
CA TYR A 62 -3.42 -4.33 -10.22
C TYR A 62 -3.17 -3.44 -11.43
N HIS A 63 -1.92 -3.01 -11.67
CA HIS A 63 -1.59 -2.15 -12.81
C HIS A 63 -1.87 -2.82 -14.16
N ARG A 64 -1.52 -4.11 -14.32
CA ARG A 64 -1.85 -4.86 -15.54
C ARG A 64 -3.35 -4.98 -15.82
N ARG A 65 -4.18 -5.08 -14.78
CA ARG A 65 -5.65 -5.09 -14.95
C ARG A 65 -6.14 -3.73 -15.43
N LYS A 66 -5.62 -2.64 -14.87
CA LYS A 66 -5.99 -1.26 -15.26
C LYS A 66 -5.63 -0.97 -16.73
N GLU A 67 -4.45 -1.39 -17.17
CA GLU A 67 -4.01 -1.27 -18.57
C GLU A 67 -4.95 -1.99 -19.55
N LYS A 68 -5.46 -3.17 -19.20
CA LYS A 68 -6.40 -3.94 -20.05
C LYS A 68 -7.80 -3.34 -20.12
N VAL A 69 -8.20 -2.53 -19.15
CA VAL A 69 -9.54 -1.90 -19.12
C VAL A 69 -9.55 -0.58 -19.90
N CYS A 70 -8.39 0.08 -20.03
CA CYS A 70 -8.24 1.33 -20.78
C CYS A 70 -7.72 1.15 -22.22
N ALA A 71 -7.55 -0.10 -22.66
CA ALA A 71 -7.08 -0.47 -24.00
C ALA A 71 -8.24 -0.92 -24.91
#